data_AF-D9PWA5-F1
#
_entry.id   AF-D9PWA5-F1
#
_cell.length_a   1.000
_cell.length_b   1.000
_cell.length_c   1.000
_cell.angle_alpha   90.00
_cell.angle_beta   90.00
_cell.angle_gamma   90.00
#
_symmetry.space_group_name_H-M   'P 1'
#
loop_
_entity.id
_entity.type
_entity.pdbx_description
1 polymer ?
#
loop_
_entity_poly.entity_id
_entity_poly.type
_entity_poly.pdbx_seq_one_letter_code
_entity_poly.pdbx_strand_id
1 'polypeptide(L)'
;MSWWDEQSSATRAGVIIGALCLGFILVVAIGGMMSPDNTATEAPSAEKSNTQAQSEIRVEDIEVVSEGYGSYSVKGKITPLKDFSYLEMHLKWYDSEGNLLYDNPLAWNINDAKAGQPVKFSTMDIIDSGTPVKVELLVFTDLATDDDSAIYRTTLNV
;
A
#
# COMPACT_ATOMS: atom_id res chain seq x y z
N MET A 1 31.83 27.66 26.45
CA MET A 1 30.40 27.68 26.07
C MET A 1 30.33 27.41 24.59
N SER A 2 29.69 26.32 24.20
CA SER A 2 29.60 25.88 22.80
C SER A 2 28.55 26.76 22.11
N TRP A 3 28.89 27.40 20.99
CA TRP A 3 27.98 28.22 20.18
C TRP A 3 26.67 27.49 19.84
N TRP A 4 26.73 26.16 19.82
CA TRP A 4 25.59 25.28 19.64
C TRP A 4 24.48 25.48 20.66
N ASP A 5 24.81 25.80 21.92
CA ASP A 5 23.84 25.93 23.02
C ASP A 5 23.10 27.28 23.03
N GLU A 6 23.52 28.24 22.22
CA GLU A 6 22.87 29.56 22.08
C GLU A 6 21.77 29.58 21.01
N GLN A 7 21.61 28.52 20.23
CA GLN A 7 20.68 28.51 19.10
C GLN A 7 19.31 27.93 19.45
N SER A 8 18.25 28.61 19.00
CA SER A 8 16.87 28.16 19.14
C SER A 8 16.64 26.81 18.45
N SER A 9 15.69 26.03 18.94
CA SER A 9 15.37 24.69 18.41
C SER A 9 15.03 24.71 16.90
N ALA A 10 14.41 25.79 16.42
CA ALA A 10 14.10 25.99 15.00
C ALA A 10 15.35 26.23 14.15
N THR A 11 16.35 26.95 14.68
CA THR A 11 17.62 27.21 13.98
C THR A 11 18.46 25.94 13.87
N ARG A 12 18.47 25.10 14.92
CA ARG A 12 19.15 23.80 14.91
C ARG A 12 18.58 22.85 13.85
N ALA A 13 17.25 22.79 13.71
CA ALA A 13 16.59 21.97 12.69
C ALA A 13 16.92 22.43 11.26
N GLY A 14 16.96 23.75 11.01
CA GLY A 14 17.30 24.31 9.71
C GLY A 14 18.73 23.99 9.24
N VAL A 15 19.71 23.99 10.16
CA VAL A 15 21.11 23.66 9.84
C VAL A 15 21.27 22.18 9.47
N ILE A 16 20.56 21.28 10.16
CA ILE A 16 20.61 19.83 9.89
C ILE A 16 19.96 19.50 8.53
N ILE A 17 18.83 20.14 8.21
CA ILE A 17 18.12 19.92 6.94
C ILE A 17 18.91 20.51 5.75
N GLY A 18 19.53 21.67 5.92
CA GLY A 18 20.37 22.29 4.88
C GLY A 18 21.63 21.49 4.52
N ALA A 19 22.22 20.78 5.49
CA ALA A 19 23.40 19.95 5.27
C ALA A 19 23.11 18.64 4.51
N LEU A 20 21.88 18.10 4.59
CA LEU A 20 21.48 16.86 3.92
C LEU A 20 21.16 17.07 2.42
N CYS A 21 20.65 18.24 2.03
CA CYS A 21 20.26 18.50 0.64
C CYS A 21 21.43 18.83 -0.31
N LEU A 22 22.56 19.32 0.23
CA LEU A 22 23.76 19.63 -0.58
C LEU A 22 24.66 18.40 -0.82
N GLY A 23 24.47 17.29 -0.08
CA GLY A 23 25.26 16.07 -0.21
C GLY A 23 24.84 15.12 -1.34
N PHE A 24 23.68 15.33 -1.97
CA PHE A 24 23.09 14.36 -2.92
C PHE A 24 23.26 14.72 -4.41
N ILE A 25 23.91 15.84 -4.77
CA ILE A 25 24.05 16.30 -6.18
C ILE A 25 25.46 16.00 -6.75
N LEU A 26 26.13 14.91 -6.33
CA LEU A 26 27.51 14.62 -6.79
C LEU A 26 27.75 13.17 -7.21
N VAL A 27 26.74 12.48 -7.75
CA VAL A 27 26.93 11.20 -8.45
C VAL A 27 26.10 11.15 -9.74
N VAL A 28 26.45 11.98 -10.72
CA VAL A 28 26.08 11.74 -12.12
C VAL A 28 27.24 12.18 -13.00
N ALA A 29 28.20 11.28 -13.23
CA ALA A 29 28.95 11.17 -14.49
C ALA A 29 29.97 10.01 -14.43
N ILE A 30 30.08 9.33 -15.57
CA ILE A 30 31.16 8.43 -16.04
C ILE A 30 30.90 6.92 -15.92
N GLY A 31 30.75 6.30 -17.09
CA GLY A 31 30.71 4.87 -17.37
C GLY A 31 29.54 4.57 -18.30
N GLY A 32 29.65 4.54 -19.62
CA GLY A 32 30.78 4.27 -20.50
C GLY A 32 30.20 3.42 -21.62
N MET A 33 30.13 3.96 -22.84
CA MET A 33 29.78 3.20 -24.03
C MET A 33 30.84 2.13 -24.25
N MET A 34 30.44 0.85 -24.39
CA MET A 34 31.09 -0.20 -25.18
C MET A 34 30.18 -1.43 -25.24
N SER A 35 29.69 -1.76 -26.43
CA SER A 35 29.32 -3.13 -26.87
C SER A 35 30.10 -3.39 -28.16
N PRO A 36 30.31 -4.64 -28.65
CA PRO A 36 29.79 -5.96 -28.25
C PRO A 36 30.95 -6.95 -27.91
N ASP A 37 30.80 -8.21 -27.50
CA ASP A 37 30.22 -9.35 -28.23
C ASP A 37 30.31 -10.67 -27.40
N ASN A 38 29.31 -11.55 -27.62
CA ASN A 38 29.24 -13.02 -27.44
C ASN A 38 29.45 -13.77 -26.09
N THR A 39 28.42 -14.61 -25.82
CA THR A 39 28.36 -15.83 -25.00
C THR A 39 28.27 -15.71 -23.47
N ALA A 40 27.04 -15.69 -22.94
CA ALA A 40 26.56 -16.68 -21.96
C ALA A 40 25.06 -16.45 -21.69
N THR A 41 24.30 -17.52 -21.77
CA THR A 41 22.88 -17.63 -21.50
C THR A 41 22.58 -17.40 -20.02
N GLU A 42 21.90 -16.30 -19.68
CA GLU A 42 21.05 -16.22 -18.47
C GLU A 42 19.78 -15.41 -18.81
N ALA A 43 18.63 -15.96 -18.42
CA ALA A 43 17.31 -15.48 -18.77
C ALA A 43 17.02 -14.08 -18.18
N PRO A 44 16.25 -13.21 -18.88
CA PRO A 44 15.82 -11.96 -18.28
C PRO A 44 14.80 -12.29 -17.17
N SER A 45 15.20 -12.06 -15.92
CA SER A 45 14.25 -11.92 -14.83
C SER A 45 13.36 -10.74 -15.18
N ALA A 46 12.07 -11.01 -15.41
CA ALA A 46 11.09 -9.99 -15.64
C ALA A 46 11.06 -9.06 -14.43
N GLU A 47 11.67 -7.89 -14.55
CA GLU A 47 11.34 -6.76 -13.68
C GLU A 47 9.85 -6.49 -13.88
N LYS A 48 9.04 -6.93 -12.91
CA LYS A 48 7.64 -6.59 -12.82
C LYS A 48 7.59 -5.10 -12.52
N SER A 49 7.60 -4.29 -13.58
CA SER A 49 7.29 -2.87 -13.53
C SER A 49 5.92 -2.75 -12.86
N ASN A 50 5.95 -2.38 -11.58
CA ASN A 50 4.75 -2.03 -10.83
C ASN A 50 4.30 -0.67 -11.35
N THR A 51 3.70 -0.67 -12.54
CA THR A 51 3.00 0.48 -13.07
C THR A 51 1.76 0.63 -12.20
N GLN A 52 1.93 1.30 -11.06
CA GLN A 52 0.84 1.70 -10.18
C GLN A 52 0.00 2.67 -11.01
N ALA A 53 -1.05 2.14 -11.63
CA ALA A 53 -2.11 2.96 -12.20
C ALA A 53 -2.51 3.97 -11.12
N GLN A 54 -2.58 5.25 -11.49
CA GLN A 54 -2.98 6.30 -10.58
C GLN A 54 -4.35 5.92 -9.98
N SER A 55 -4.35 5.48 -8.71
CA SER A 55 -5.57 4.93 -8.11
C SER A 55 -6.68 5.99 -8.09
N GLU A 56 -7.87 5.59 -8.53
CA GLU A 56 -9.04 6.48 -8.65
C GLU A 56 -9.75 6.71 -7.30
N ILE A 57 -9.21 6.13 -6.23
CA ILE A 57 -9.63 6.30 -4.85
C ILE A 57 -8.41 6.57 -3.97
N ARG A 58 -8.64 7.16 -2.79
CA ARG A 58 -7.66 7.16 -1.69
C ARG A 58 -8.20 6.29 -0.57
N VAL A 59 -7.39 5.39 -0.06
CA VAL A 59 -7.71 4.57 1.12
C VAL A 59 -6.73 4.94 2.21
N GLU A 60 -7.24 5.32 3.37
CA GLU A 60 -6.46 5.92 4.46
C GLU A 60 -6.94 5.39 5.81
N ASP A 61 -6.12 5.64 6.84
CA ASP A 61 -6.44 5.35 8.23
C ASP A 61 -6.82 3.87 8.45
N ILE A 62 -6.16 2.96 7.71
CA ILE A 62 -6.50 1.54 7.75
C ILE A 62 -5.90 0.91 9.01
N GLU A 63 -6.75 0.22 9.77
CA GLU A 63 -6.39 -0.50 10.98
C GLU A 63 -6.93 -1.93 10.90
N VAL A 64 -6.10 -2.89 11.28
CA VAL A 64 -6.51 -4.28 11.49
C VAL A 64 -6.50 -4.54 12.99
N VAL A 65 -7.63 -5.02 13.51
CA VAL A 65 -7.82 -5.26 14.95
C VAL A 65 -8.19 -6.72 15.17
N SER A 66 -7.40 -7.44 15.97
CA SER A 66 -7.82 -8.72 16.52
C SER A 66 -8.84 -8.48 17.63
N GLU A 67 -10.08 -8.91 17.42
CA GLU A 67 -11.18 -8.77 18.37
C GLU A 67 -11.32 -10.02 19.28
N GLY A 68 -10.41 -10.99 19.11
CA GLY A 68 -10.39 -12.27 19.84
C GLY A 68 -11.25 -13.36 19.19
N TYR A 69 -11.08 -14.60 19.64
CA TYR A 69 -11.83 -15.77 19.16
C TYR A 69 -11.80 -15.97 17.63
N GLY A 70 -10.66 -15.65 16.99
CA GLY A 70 -10.52 -15.72 15.54
C GLY A 70 -11.21 -14.57 14.79
N SER A 71 -11.81 -13.60 15.49
CA SER A 71 -12.41 -12.42 14.86
C SER A 71 -11.37 -11.33 14.61
N TYR A 72 -11.40 -10.80 13.39
CA TYR A 72 -10.56 -9.68 12.98
C TYR A 72 -11.41 -8.63 12.29
N SER A 73 -11.23 -7.37 12.68
CA SER A 73 -11.87 -6.24 12.02
C SER A 73 -10.87 -5.48 11.17
N VAL A 74 -11.28 -5.07 9.97
CA VAL A 74 -10.54 -4.11 9.13
C VAL A 74 -11.35 -2.83 9.03
N LYS A 75 -10.78 -1.73 9.50
CA LYS A 75 -11.42 -0.42 9.61
C LYS A 75 -10.63 0.60 8.83
N GLY A 76 -11.29 1.62 8.29
CA GLY A 76 -10.59 2.71 7.61
C GLY A 76 -11.53 3.66 6.90
N LYS A 77 -10.98 4.38 5.93
CA LYS A 77 -11.69 5.41 5.17
C LYS A 77 -11.34 5.34 3.69
N ILE A 78 -12.34 5.36 2.82
CA ILE A 78 -12.19 5.47 1.36
C ILE A 78 -12.70 6.85 0.92
N THR A 79 -11.92 7.56 0.12
CA THR A 79 -12.34 8.81 -0.54
C THR A 79 -12.25 8.63 -2.05
N PRO A 80 -13.39 8.56 -2.77
CA PRO A 80 -13.40 8.54 -4.22
C PRO A 80 -12.81 9.81 -4.83
N LEU A 81 -12.03 9.69 -5.91
CA LEU A 81 -11.54 10.84 -6.68
C LEU A 81 -12.44 11.20 -7.87
N LYS A 82 -13.39 10.32 -8.20
CA LYS A 82 -14.50 10.51 -9.14
C LYS A 82 -15.76 9.84 -8.57
N ASP A 83 -16.90 10.07 -9.22
CA ASP A 83 -18.14 9.37 -8.88
C ASP A 83 -18.05 7.90 -9.33
N PHE A 84 -18.54 6.99 -8.48
CA PHE A 84 -18.72 5.57 -8.80
C PHE A 84 -20.17 5.17 -8.58
N SER A 85 -20.72 4.36 -9.48
CA SER A 85 -22.02 3.72 -9.26
C SER A 85 -21.96 2.67 -8.15
N TYR A 86 -20.82 2.01 -8.01
CA TYR A 86 -20.60 0.94 -7.05
C TYR A 86 -19.13 0.85 -6.67
N LEU A 87 -18.87 0.51 -5.42
CA LEU A 87 -17.57 0.05 -4.95
C LEU A 87 -17.78 -1.19 -4.08
N GLU A 88 -16.89 -2.16 -4.20
CA GLU A 88 -16.81 -3.30 -3.27
C GLU A 88 -15.38 -3.57 -2.83
N MET A 89 -15.26 -4.26 -1.69
CA MET A 89 -14.02 -4.59 -1.04
C MET A 89 -13.92 -6.10 -0.81
N HIS A 90 -12.79 -6.68 -1.19
CA HIS A 90 -12.45 -8.05 -0.85
C HIS A 90 -11.34 -8.06 0.19
N LEU A 91 -11.36 -9.06 1.08
CA LEU A 91 -10.31 -9.31 2.06
C LEU A 91 -9.79 -10.73 1.94
N LYS A 92 -8.47 -10.88 1.81
CA LYS A 92 -7.80 -12.19 1.76
C LYS A 92 -6.79 -12.29 2.89
N TRP A 93 -6.93 -13.31 3.72
CA TRP A 93 -6.14 -13.47 4.94
C TRP A 93 -5.11 -14.57 4.76
N TYR A 94 -3.88 -14.33 5.22
CA TYR A 94 -2.76 -15.23 5.02
C TYR A 94 -2.01 -15.50 6.32
N ASP A 95 -1.48 -16.71 6.44
CA ASP A 95 -0.54 -17.07 7.50
C ASP A 95 0.89 -16.57 7.20
N SER A 96 1.84 -16.88 8.10
CA SER A 96 3.24 -16.50 7.98
C SER A 96 3.97 -17.19 6.83
N GLU A 97 3.48 -18.33 6.37
CA GLU A 97 4.03 -19.09 5.24
C GLU A 97 3.49 -18.58 3.90
N GLY A 98 2.44 -17.75 3.93
CA GLY A 98 1.77 -17.22 2.75
C GLY A 98 0.62 -18.10 2.25
N ASN A 99 0.16 -19.07 3.05
CA ASN A 99 -1.04 -19.84 2.72
C ASN A 99 -2.27 -18.99 2.96
N LEU A 100 -3.24 -19.07 2.04
CA LEU A 100 -4.54 -18.43 2.18
C LEU A 100 -5.33 -19.14 3.29
N LEU A 101 -5.71 -18.40 4.32
CA LEU A 101 -6.53 -18.87 5.43
C LEU A 101 -8.02 -18.66 5.16
N TYR A 102 -8.37 -17.50 4.59
CA TYR A 102 -9.74 -17.08 4.36
C TYR A 102 -9.83 -16.06 3.22
N ASP A 103 -10.89 -16.15 2.42
CA ASP A 103 -11.19 -15.24 1.32
C ASP A 103 -12.62 -14.71 1.48
N ASN A 104 -12.75 -13.41 1.73
CA ASN A 104 -14.02 -12.72 1.78
C ASN A 104 -14.19 -11.86 0.52
N PRO A 105 -14.96 -12.34 -0.48
CA PRO A 105 -15.15 -11.65 -1.75
C PRO A 105 -16.15 -10.49 -1.65
N LEU A 106 -16.69 -10.17 -0.47
CA LEU A 106 -17.61 -9.04 -0.29
C LEU A 106 -17.58 -8.55 1.16
N ALA A 107 -16.40 -8.11 1.61
CA ALA A 107 -16.20 -7.62 2.96
C ALA A 107 -16.94 -6.30 3.22
N TRP A 108 -17.05 -5.46 2.18
CA TRP A 108 -17.78 -4.20 2.24
C TRP A 108 -18.21 -3.76 0.85
N ASN A 109 -19.32 -3.04 0.75
CA ASN A 109 -19.71 -2.36 -0.48
C ASN A 109 -20.52 -1.10 -0.24
N ILE A 110 -20.61 -0.27 -1.28
CA ILE A 110 -21.46 0.93 -1.30
C ILE A 110 -21.93 1.22 -2.74
N ASN A 111 -23.15 1.74 -2.86
CA ASN A 111 -23.67 2.30 -4.11
C ASN A 111 -23.49 3.82 -4.13
N ASP A 112 -23.36 4.40 -5.31
CA ASP A 112 -23.36 5.85 -5.54
C ASP A 112 -22.30 6.63 -4.75
N ALA A 113 -21.08 6.10 -4.64
CA ALA A 113 -19.97 6.77 -3.97
C ALA A 113 -19.56 8.05 -4.71
N LYS A 114 -19.53 9.19 -4.01
CA LYS A 114 -19.32 10.51 -4.60
C LYS A 114 -17.88 11.00 -4.52
N ALA A 115 -17.44 11.67 -5.58
CA ALA A 115 -16.13 12.29 -5.64
C ALA A 115 -15.91 13.23 -4.46
N GLY A 116 -14.78 13.08 -3.76
CA GLY A 116 -14.40 13.91 -2.63
C GLY A 116 -15.16 13.64 -1.32
N GLN A 117 -16.14 12.73 -1.31
CA GLN A 117 -16.87 12.35 -0.10
C GLN A 117 -16.19 11.15 0.59
N PRO A 118 -15.52 11.34 1.75
CA PRO A 118 -14.96 10.22 2.49
C PRO A 118 -16.06 9.34 3.08
N VAL A 119 -15.88 8.03 2.97
CA VAL A 119 -16.75 7.00 3.55
C VAL A 119 -15.92 6.14 4.49
N LYS A 120 -16.36 6.01 5.75
CA LYS A 120 -15.76 5.08 6.70
C LYS A 120 -16.29 3.68 6.44
N PHE A 121 -15.39 2.70 6.50
CA PHE A 121 -15.75 1.28 6.44
C PHE A 121 -15.30 0.57 7.71
N SER A 122 -16.03 -0.49 8.06
CA SER A 122 -15.69 -1.44 9.12
C SER A 122 -16.21 -2.80 8.68
N THR A 123 -15.32 -3.75 8.52
CA THR A 123 -15.64 -5.14 8.19
C THR A 123 -15.21 -6.04 9.35
N MET A 124 -15.76 -7.24 9.43
CA MET A 124 -15.37 -8.24 10.41
C MET A 124 -15.38 -9.59 9.73
N ASP A 125 -14.26 -10.29 9.83
CA ASP A 125 -14.10 -11.67 9.41
C ASP A 125 -13.84 -12.58 10.61
N ILE A 126 -14.20 -13.86 10.48
CA ILE A 126 -13.89 -14.91 11.45
C ILE A 126 -12.99 -15.92 10.74
N ILE A 127 -11.81 -16.13 11.31
CA ILE A 127 -10.75 -16.99 10.75
C ILE A 127 -10.46 -18.08 11.78
N ASP A 128 -10.88 -19.30 11.47
CA ASP A 128 -10.72 -20.50 12.30
C ASP A 128 -9.72 -21.50 11.71
N SER A 129 -9.21 -21.24 10.51
CA SER A 129 -8.27 -22.09 9.77
C SER A 129 -6.80 -21.88 10.15
N GLY A 130 -6.48 -20.85 10.95
CA GLY A 130 -5.11 -20.54 11.37
C GLY A 130 -4.96 -19.18 12.04
N THR A 131 -3.71 -18.76 12.25
CA THR A 131 -3.40 -17.41 12.75
C THR A 131 -2.96 -16.53 11.58
N PRO A 132 -3.77 -15.53 11.18
CA PRO A 132 -3.37 -14.60 10.13
C PRO A 132 -2.24 -13.69 10.62
N VAL A 133 -1.32 -13.37 9.72
CA VAL A 133 -0.29 -12.34 9.94
C VAL A 133 -0.38 -11.23 8.89
N LYS A 134 -1.12 -11.48 7.80
CA LYS A 134 -1.32 -10.54 6.69
C LYS A 134 -2.77 -10.59 6.22
N VAL A 135 -3.26 -9.44 5.79
CA VAL A 135 -4.50 -9.32 5.03
C VAL A 135 -4.26 -8.47 3.78
N GLU A 136 -4.72 -8.96 2.63
CA GLU A 136 -4.83 -8.15 1.41
C GLU A 136 -6.21 -7.53 1.33
N LEU A 137 -6.25 -6.22 1.08
CA LEU A 137 -7.45 -5.45 0.83
C LEU A 137 -7.47 -5.01 -0.63
N LEU A 138 -8.50 -5.43 -1.35
CA LEU A 138 -8.75 -5.07 -2.74
C LEU A 138 -10.04 -4.27 -2.85
N VAL A 139 -10.08 -3.27 -3.74
CA VAL A 139 -11.30 -2.51 -4.04
C VAL A 139 -11.58 -2.55 -5.53
N PHE A 140 -12.86 -2.73 -5.88
CA PHE A 140 -13.36 -2.87 -7.25
C PHE A 140 -14.52 -1.92 -7.51
N THR A 141 -14.87 -1.73 -8.79
CA THR A 141 -15.96 -0.83 -9.24
C THR A 141 -17.24 -1.55 -9.64
N ASP A 142 -17.19 -2.88 -9.69
CA ASP A 142 -18.25 -3.82 -10.04
C ASP A 142 -18.07 -5.11 -9.23
N LEU A 143 -18.98 -6.08 -9.44
CA LEU A 143 -18.86 -7.41 -8.84
C LEU A 143 -17.64 -8.11 -9.45
N ALA A 144 -16.57 -8.24 -8.67
CA ALA A 144 -15.31 -8.74 -9.18
C ALA A 144 -15.32 -10.26 -9.34
N THR A 145 -14.81 -10.72 -10.48
CA THR A 145 -14.59 -12.14 -10.78
C THR A 145 -13.11 -12.53 -10.74
N ASP A 146 -12.22 -11.55 -10.70
CA ASP A 146 -10.77 -11.71 -10.62
C ASP A 146 -10.12 -10.56 -9.85
N ASP A 147 -8.97 -10.83 -9.23
CA ASP A 147 -8.26 -9.85 -8.42
C ASP A 147 -7.54 -8.78 -9.25
N ASP A 148 -7.25 -9.07 -10.52
CA ASP A 148 -6.47 -8.19 -11.41
C ASP A 148 -7.27 -6.96 -11.85
N SER A 149 -8.60 -7.04 -11.77
CA SER A 149 -9.53 -5.92 -11.97
C SER A 149 -9.56 -4.90 -10.81
N ALA A 150 -8.85 -5.15 -9.70
CA ALA A 150 -8.84 -4.25 -8.56
C ALA A 150 -8.28 -2.86 -8.91
N ILE A 151 -9.02 -1.81 -8.58
CA ILE A 151 -8.59 -0.40 -8.74
C ILE A 151 -7.72 0.11 -7.59
N TYR A 152 -7.66 -0.68 -6.51
CA TYR A 152 -6.79 -0.47 -5.37
C TYR A 152 -6.43 -1.82 -4.75
N ARG A 153 -5.16 -1.98 -4.38
CA ARG A 153 -4.66 -3.14 -3.66
C ARG A 153 -3.65 -2.69 -2.61
N THR A 154 -3.77 -3.22 -1.40
CA THR A 154 -2.75 -3.06 -0.35
C THR A 154 -2.68 -4.29 0.53
N THR A 155 -1.54 -4.49 1.18
CA THR A 155 -1.31 -5.56 2.14
C THR A 155 -1.00 -4.95 3.49
N LEU A 156 -1.67 -5.44 4.53
CA LEU A 156 -1.56 -4.98 5.90
C LEU A 156 -1.07 -6.13 6.77
N ASN A 157 -0.25 -5.81 7.77
CA ASN A 157 0.08 -6.77 8.82
C ASN A 157 -1.07 -6.80 9.84
N VAL A 158 -1.26 -7.98 10.44
CA VAL A 158 -2.26 -8.24 11.49
C VAL A 158 -1.58 -8.21 12.86
#